data_AF-A0A7Z7CJ51-F1
#
_entry.id   AF-A0A7Z7CJ51-F1
#
_cell.length_a   1.000
_cell.length_b   1.000
_cell.length_c   1.000
_cell.angle_alpha   90.00
_cell.angle_beta   90.00
_cell.angle_gamma   90.00
#
_symmetry.space_group_name_H-M   'P 1'
#
loop_
_entity.id
_entity.type
_entity.pdbx_description
1 polymer ?
#
loop_
_entity_poly.entity_id
_entity_poly.type
_entity_poly.pdbx_seq_one_letter_code
_entity_poly.pdbx_strand_id
1 'polypeptide(L)'
;MEPITVLSDGSRGIDYDNMIELLNEWITDEQRESVVKKEKNTESKEEAEWGKAHCCIVDYQDAAQAVSAANAIRAFMPQIPLLVITDFQSLIRKRHLQLITGTGLIKMILWQEEEPERLIMEIQRWLHSFAYRTKTAQPSTQSIRR
;
A
#
# COMPACT_ATOMS: atom_id res chain seq x y z
N MET A 1 -14.50 4.47 5.77
CA MET A 1 -13.73 4.65 4.52
C MET A 1 -13.24 3.27 4.10
N GLU A 2 -13.22 3.00 2.81
CA GLU A 2 -12.69 1.74 2.27
C GLU A 2 -11.18 1.66 2.53
N PRO A 3 -10.63 0.47 2.84
CA PRO A 3 -9.21 0.29 3.18
C PRO A 3 -8.28 0.53 1.98
N ILE A 4 -8.81 0.42 0.75
CA ILE A 4 -8.08 0.68 -0.49
C ILE A 4 -8.90 1.67 -1.31
N THR A 5 -8.28 2.76 -1.74
CA THR A 5 -8.89 3.72 -2.68
C THR A 5 -8.13 3.71 -3.98
N VAL A 6 -8.83 3.74 -5.11
CA VAL A 6 -8.21 3.74 -6.45
C VAL A 6 -8.48 5.06 -7.16
N LEU A 7 -7.43 5.63 -7.74
CA LEU A 7 -7.53 6.69 -8.74
C LEU A 7 -7.00 6.14 -10.06
N SER A 8 -7.89 5.95 -11.04
CA SER A 8 -7.53 5.43 -12.35
C SER A 8 -8.16 6.26 -13.47
N ASP A 9 -7.49 6.32 -14.62
CA ASP A 9 -8.05 6.80 -15.89
C ASP A 9 -8.78 5.70 -16.68
N GLY A 10 -8.76 4.46 -16.18
CA GLY A 10 -9.41 3.29 -16.80
C GLY A 10 -8.70 2.77 -18.05
N SER A 11 -7.58 3.37 -18.46
CA SER A 11 -6.90 3.07 -19.73
C SER A 11 -6.42 1.63 -19.84
N ARG A 12 -6.10 0.99 -18.71
CA ARG A 12 -5.55 -0.37 -18.65
C ARG A 12 -6.63 -1.46 -18.51
N GLY A 13 -7.89 -1.09 -18.33
CA GLY A 13 -8.99 -2.04 -18.19
C GLY A 13 -8.85 -2.99 -16.99
N ILE A 14 -8.13 -2.57 -15.94
CA ILE A 14 -7.97 -3.37 -14.71
C ILE A 14 -9.32 -3.39 -13.98
N ASP A 15 -9.82 -4.60 -13.69
CA ASP A 15 -11.02 -4.81 -12.89
C ASP A 15 -10.73 -4.58 -11.40
N TYR A 16 -10.69 -3.30 -11.03
CA TYR A 16 -10.42 -2.87 -9.66
C TYR A 16 -11.50 -3.33 -8.68
N ASP A 17 -12.76 -3.43 -9.11
CA ASP A 17 -13.86 -3.82 -8.22
C ASP A 17 -13.66 -5.24 -7.72
N ASN A 18 -13.46 -6.20 -8.64
CA ASN A 18 -13.17 -7.58 -8.28
C ASN A 18 -11.83 -7.74 -7.56
N MET A 19 -10.79 -7.02 -7.99
CA MET A 19 -9.48 -7.09 -7.34
C MET A 19 -9.52 -6.58 -5.89
N ILE A 20 -10.22 -5.48 -5.62
CA ILE A 20 -10.35 -4.92 -4.28
C ILE A 20 -11.16 -5.85 -3.39
N GLU A 21 -12.21 -6.50 -3.91
CA GLU A 21 -12.98 -7.51 -3.18
C GLU A 21 -12.06 -8.64 -2.69
N LEU A 22 -11.27 -9.24 -3.58
CA LEU A 22 -10.28 -10.28 -3.24
C LEU A 22 -9.24 -9.82 -2.21
N LEU A 23 -8.75 -8.59 -2.35
CA LEU A 23 -7.78 -8.01 -1.40
C LEU A 23 -8.41 -7.78 -0.03
N ASN A 24 -9.66 -7.33 0.04
CA ASN A 24 -10.38 -7.09 1.29
C ASN A 24 -10.71 -8.39 2.02
N GLU A 25 -11.12 -9.44 1.30
CA GLU A 25 -11.31 -10.77 1.86
C GLU A 25 -9.99 -11.28 2.47
N TRP A 26 -8.90 -11.18 1.72
CA TRP A 26 -7.57 -11.58 2.20
C TRP A 26 -7.12 -10.80 3.45
N ILE A 27 -7.29 -9.48 3.47
CA ILE A 27 -6.98 -8.65 4.65
C ILE A 27 -7.81 -9.10 5.86
N THR A 28 -9.09 -9.43 5.66
CA THR A 28 -10.00 -9.87 6.72
C THR A 28 -9.62 -11.24 7.28
N ASP A 29 -9.23 -12.18 6.41
CA ASP A 29 -8.81 -13.52 6.82
C ASP A 29 -7.46 -13.51 7.56
N GLU A 30 -6.49 -12.68 7.13
CA GLU A 30 -5.25 -12.49 7.88
C GLU A 30 -5.51 -11.91 9.28
N GLN A 31 -6.47 -10.99 9.42
CA GLN A 31 -6.88 -10.47 10.73
C GLN A 31 -7.48 -11.57 11.61
N ARG A 32 -8.34 -12.43 11.06
CA ARG A 32 -8.94 -13.57 11.79
C ARG A 32 -7.88 -14.54 12.28
N GLU A 33 -6.93 -14.93 11.44
CA GLU A 33 -5.83 -15.82 11.85
C GLU A 33 -4.93 -15.20 12.93
N SER A 34 -4.72 -13.87 12.87
CA SER A 34 -3.94 -13.13 13.86
C SER A 34 -4.61 -13.14 15.24
N VAL A 35 -5.94 -13.04 15.29
CA VAL A 35 -6.74 -13.07 16.53
C VAL A 35 -6.71 -14.48 17.15
N VAL A 36 -6.90 -15.53 16.35
CA VAL A 36 -6.85 -16.93 16.83
C VAL A 36 -5.46 -17.29 17.38
N LYS A 37 -4.39 -16.73 16.83
CA LYS A 37 -3.02 -16.90 17.34
C LYS A 37 -2.76 -16.12 18.63
N LYS A 38 -3.44 -15.00 18.87
CA LYS A 38 -3.35 -14.22 20.13
C LYS A 38 -4.07 -14.88 21.31
N GLU A 39 -5.15 -15.62 21.07
CA GLU A 39 -5.87 -16.32 22.15
C GLU A 39 -5.08 -17.47 22.80
N LYS A 40 -3.98 -17.93 22.17
CA LYS A 40 -3.08 -18.94 22.75
C LYS A 40 -1.89 -18.37 23.52
N ASN A 41 -1.61 -17.07 23.44
CA ASN A 41 -0.50 -16.43 24.14
C ASN A 41 -1.01 -15.20 24.89
N THR A 42 -1.22 -15.35 26.19
CA THR A 42 -1.62 -14.29 27.12
C THR A 42 -0.63 -13.11 27.05
N GLU A 43 -1.20 -11.90 27.16
CA GLU A 43 -0.52 -10.62 27.44
C GLU A 43 0.38 -10.02 26.34
N SER A 44 -0.25 -9.29 25.43
CA SER A 44 0.20 -7.92 25.10
C SER A 44 -0.94 -7.15 24.44
N LYS A 45 -1.40 -6.11 25.15
CA LYS A 45 -2.26 -5.05 24.60
C LYS A 45 -1.45 -4.23 23.60
N GLU A 46 -1.32 -4.76 22.40
CA GLU A 46 -1.13 -3.96 21.20
C GLU A 46 -2.26 -4.36 20.27
N GLU A 47 -3.34 -3.56 20.30
CA GLU A 47 -4.33 -3.56 19.25
C GLU A 47 -3.57 -3.55 17.92
N ALA A 48 -3.66 -4.64 17.17
CA ALA A 48 -3.09 -4.68 15.84
C ALA A 48 -3.94 -3.72 15.01
N GLU A 49 -3.54 -2.44 14.95
CA GLU A 49 -4.14 -1.38 14.14
C GLU A 49 -3.92 -1.64 12.64
N TRP A 50 -4.21 -2.85 12.17
CA TRP A 50 -4.39 -3.13 10.75
C TRP A 50 -5.67 -2.46 10.25
N GLY A 51 -6.63 -2.19 11.15
CA GLY A 51 -7.90 -1.51 10.88
C GLY A 51 -7.82 0.00 10.58
N LYS A 52 -6.63 0.58 10.39
CA LYS A 52 -6.46 2.00 9.98
C LYS A 52 -5.66 2.18 8.69
N ALA A 53 -5.19 1.11 8.06
CA ALA A 53 -4.38 1.22 6.85
C ALA A 53 -5.28 1.52 5.64
N HIS A 54 -5.39 2.81 5.33
CA HIS A 54 -5.92 3.29 4.05
C HIS A 54 -4.72 3.40 3.11
N CYS A 55 -4.69 2.65 2.01
CA CYS A 55 -3.71 2.86 0.95
C CYS A 55 -4.42 3.39 -0.30
N CYS A 56 -3.68 4.12 -1.13
CA CYS A 56 -4.20 4.53 -2.44
C CYS A 56 -3.42 3.87 -3.56
N ILE A 57 -4.15 3.32 -4.52
CA ILE A 57 -3.64 2.89 -5.82
C ILE A 57 -3.82 4.06 -6.78
N VAL A 58 -2.75 4.42 -7.48
CA VAL A 58 -2.73 5.47 -8.50
C VAL A 58 -2.34 4.80 -9.81
N ASP A 59 -3.26 4.80 -10.76
CA ASP A 59 -3.15 4.10 -12.03
C ASP A 59 -3.48 5.05 -13.18
N TYR A 60 -2.45 5.70 -13.72
CA TYR A 60 -2.60 6.54 -14.90
C TYR A 60 -1.62 6.06 -15.97
N GLN A 61 -2.03 6.12 -17.23
CA GLN A 61 -1.13 5.84 -18.33
C GLN A 61 -0.06 6.95 -18.44
N ASP A 62 -0.47 8.20 -18.27
CA ASP A 62 0.43 9.34 -18.28
C ASP A 62 1.15 9.54 -16.93
N ALA A 63 2.46 9.75 -17.01
CA ALA A 63 3.31 9.91 -15.84
C ALA A 63 3.01 11.18 -15.04
N ALA A 64 2.74 12.27 -15.73
CA ALA A 64 2.47 13.55 -15.10
C ALA A 64 1.13 13.51 -14.38
N GLN A 65 0.13 12.86 -14.95
CA GLN A 65 -1.16 12.61 -14.31
C GLN A 65 -1.01 11.74 -13.05
N ALA A 66 -0.26 10.63 -13.13
CA ALA A 66 0.02 9.79 -11.95
C ALA A 66 0.68 10.59 -10.82
N VAL A 67 1.71 11.39 -11.14
CA VAL A 67 2.41 12.24 -10.16
C VAL A 67 1.48 13.31 -9.59
N SER A 68 0.68 13.95 -10.44
CA SER A 68 -0.28 14.98 -10.04
C SER A 68 -1.34 14.42 -9.10
N ALA A 69 -1.93 13.27 -9.42
CA ALA A 69 -2.92 12.59 -8.59
C ALA A 69 -2.32 12.18 -7.24
N ALA A 70 -1.12 11.58 -7.25
CA ALA A 70 -0.39 11.20 -6.04
C ALA A 70 -0.12 12.39 -5.11
N ASN A 71 0.33 13.52 -5.67
CA ASN A 71 0.60 14.74 -4.91
C ASN A 71 -0.69 15.40 -4.41
N ALA A 72 -1.79 15.34 -5.18
CA ALA A 72 -3.09 15.84 -4.74
C ALA A 72 -3.58 15.10 -3.49
N ILE A 73 -3.50 13.76 -3.47
CA ILE A 73 -3.83 12.98 -2.27
C ILE A 73 -2.93 13.40 -1.10
N ARG A 74 -1.62 13.46 -1.33
CA ARG A 74 -0.64 13.72 -0.27
C ARG A 74 -0.61 15.15 0.25
N ALA A 75 -1.20 16.09 -0.46
CA ALA A 75 -1.49 17.42 0.09
C ALA A 75 -2.42 17.34 1.32
N PHE A 76 -3.34 16.37 1.33
CA PHE A 76 -4.28 16.15 2.44
C PHE A 76 -3.83 15.04 3.40
N MET A 77 -3.19 13.99 2.88
CA MET A 77 -2.71 12.86 3.66
C MET A 77 -1.22 12.57 3.36
N PRO A 78 -0.27 13.36 3.90
CA PRO A 78 1.15 13.26 3.53
C PRO A 78 1.82 11.91 3.79
N GLN A 79 1.28 11.14 4.73
CA GLN A 79 1.83 9.85 5.17
C GLN A 79 1.15 8.65 4.51
N ILE A 80 0.14 8.86 3.66
CA ILE A 80 -0.61 7.75 3.08
C ILE A 80 0.30 6.86 2.21
N PRO A 81 0.25 5.53 2.39
CA PRO A 81 0.90 4.59 1.49
C PRO A 81 0.32 4.72 0.09
N LEU A 82 1.19 4.93 -0.90
CA LEU A 82 0.80 4.99 -2.31
C LEU A 82 1.39 3.81 -3.06
N LEU A 83 0.55 3.17 -3.87
CA LEU A 83 0.95 2.25 -4.90
C LEU A 83 0.72 2.89 -6.27
N VAL A 84 1.76 3.03 -7.06
CA VAL A 84 1.68 3.55 -8.43
C VAL A 84 1.77 2.40 -9.42
N ILE A 85 0.74 2.21 -10.24
CA ILE A 85 0.74 1.28 -11.37
C ILE A 85 1.15 2.07 -12.62
N THR A 86 2.12 1.54 -13.38
CA THR A 86 2.74 2.28 -14.48
C THR A 86 3.26 1.34 -15.56
N ASP A 87 3.47 1.84 -16.77
CA ASP A 87 4.17 1.19 -17.89
C ASP A 87 5.63 1.66 -18.06
N PHE A 88 6.14 2.56 -17.19
CA PHE A 88 7.46 3.16 -17.39
C PHE A 88 8.60 2.14 -17.27
N GLN A 89 9.48 2.13 -18.27
CA GLN A 89 10.73 1.36 -18.22
C GLN A 89 11.77 2.02 -17.26
N SER A 90 12.80 1.26 -16.86
CA SER A 90 13.57 1.42 -15.59
C SER A 90 14.18 2.78 -15.27
N LEU A 91 14.57 3.58 -16.26
CA LEU A 91 15.21 4.88 -16.01
C LEU A 91 14.19 5.99 -15.74
N ILE A 92 13.02 5.88 -16.36
CA ILE A 92 11.90 6.82 -16.21
C ILE A 92 11.25 6.64 -14.83
N ARG A 93 11.19 5.39 -14.36
CA ARG A 93 10.69 4.95 -13.04
C ARG A 93 11.20 5.78 -11.86
N LYS A 94 12.52 5.97 -11.72
CA LYS A 94 13.09 6.64 -10.54
C LYS A 94 12.80 8.14 -10.51
N ARG A 95 12.79 8.79 -11.66
CA ARG A 95 12.60 10.25 -11.75
C ARG A 95 11.18 10.65 -11.40
N HIS A 96 10.17 9.93 -11.90
CA HIS A 96 8.78 10.23 -11.58
C HIS A 96 8.46 10.02 -10.10
N LEU A 97 9.02 8.99 -9.47
CA LEU A 97 8.86 8.78 -8.03
C LEU A 97 9.46 9.91 -7.19
N GLN A 98 10.57 10.51 -7.63
CA GLN A 98 11.19 11.65 -6.94
C GLN A 98 10.32 12.92 -6.98
N LEU A 99 9.37 13.00 -7.91
CA LEU A 99 8.43 14.13 -8.01
C LEU A 99 7.21 13.96 -7.10
N ILE A 100 6.98 12.76 -6.55
CA ILE A 100 5.92 12.51 -5.59
C ILE A 100 6.42 12.94 -4.19
N THR A 101 5.79 13.97 -3.66
CA THR A 101 6.08 14.57 -2.36
C THR A 101 5.43 13.80 -1.21
N GLY A 102 5.72 14.17 0.04
CA GLY A 102 5.19 13.53 1.25
C GLY A 102 6.13 12.47 1.85
N THR A 103 5.78 11.97 3.04
CA THR A 103 6.63 11.08 3.85
C THR A 103 6.11 9.64 3.91
N GLY A 104 4.94 9.37 3.36
CA GLY A 104 4.37 8.03 3.26
C GLY A 104 5.19 7.11 2.34
N LEU A 105 5.03 5.80 2.54
CA LEU A 105 5.65 4.82 1.65
C LEU A 105 5.13 4.96 0.22
N ILE A 106 6.02 4.79 -0.75
CA ILE A 106 5.66 4.71 -2.16
C ILE A 106 6.17 3.39 -2.71
N LYS A 107 5.28 2.62 -3.33
CA LYS A 107 5.61 1.47 -4.14
C LYS A 107 5.19 1.75 -5.57
N MET A 108 5.93 1.17 -6.51
CA MET A 108 5.59 1.22 -7.92
C MET A 108 5.62 -0.20 -8.46
N ILE A 109 4.60 -0.56 -9.23
CA ILE A 109 4.48 -1.84 -9.93
C ILE A 109 4.37 -1.55 -11.43
N LEU A 110 5.09 -2.34 -12.21
CA LEU A 110 4.99 -2.27 -13.67
C LEU A 110 3.76 -3.06 -14.11
N TRP A 111 2.88 -2.43 -14.86
CA TRP A 111 1.75 -3.08 -15.50
C TRP A 111 2.24 -4.05 -16.58
N GLN A 112 1.73 -5.28 -16.53
CA GLN A 112 2.00 -6.32 -17.50
C GLN A 112 0.67 -6.94 -17.91
N GLU A 113 0.17 -6.54 -19.07
CA GLU A 113 -1.15 -6.95 -19.58
C GLU A 113 -1.25 -8.47 -19.76
N GLU A 114 -0.15 -9.14 -20.10
CA GLU A 114 -0.08 -10.60 -20.26
C GLU A 114 -0.13 -11.36 -18.92
N GLU A 115 0.12 -10.68 -17.79
CA GLU A 115 0.24 -11.28 -16.45
C GLU A 115 -0.60 -10.52 -15.40
N PRO A 116 -1.94 -10.37 -15.55
CA PRO A 116 -2.76 -9.60 -14.62
C PRO A 116 -2.75 -10.19 -13.19
N GLU A 117 -2.68 -11.51 -13.06
CA GLU A 117 -2.60 -12.20 -11.76
C GLU A 117 -1.34 -11.83 -10.97
N ARG A 118 -0.26 -11.49 -11.68
CA ARG A 118 0.98 -11.05 -11.05
C ARG A 118 0.80 -9.71 -10.36
N LEU A 119 -0.03 -8.81 -10.90
CA LEU A 119 -0.35 -7.54 -10.25
C LEU A 119 -0.95 -7.80 -8.87
N ILE A 120 -1.96 -8.69 -8.78
CA ILE A 120 -2.64 -9.02 -7.53
C ILE A 120 -1.64 -9.55 -6.49
N MET A 121 -0.80 -10.51 -6.89
CA MET A 121 0.22 -11.09 -6.01
C MET A 121 1.23 -10.03 -5.52
N GLU A 122 1.66 -9.11 -6.40
CA GLU A 122 2.59 -8.04 -6.02
C GLU A 122 1.93 -7.04 -5.06
N ILE A 123 0.64 -6.73 -5.24
CA ILE A 123 -0.13 -5.90 -4.32
C ILE A 123 -0.23 -6.57 -2.95
N GLN A 124 -0.65 -7.84 -2.90
CA GLN A 124 -0.74 -8.62 -1.65
C GLN A 124 0.60 -8.64 -0.90
N ARG A 125 1.69 -8.93 -1.62
CA ARG A 125 3.05 -8.94 -1.03
C ARG A 125 3.43 -7.57 -0.46
N TRP A 126 3.07 -6.50 -1.16
CA TRP A 126 3.35 -5.15 -0.68
C TRP A 126 2.53 -4.81 0.57
N LEU A 127 1.23 -5.09 0.56
CA LEU A 127 0.34 -4.91 1.72
C LEU A 127 0.83 -5.71 2.93
N HIS A 128 1.23 -6.97 2.74
CA HIS A 128 1.84 -7.79 3.78
C HIS A 128 3.13 -7.15 4.32
N SER A 129 4.03 -6.68 3.44
CA SER A 129 5.29 -6.05 3.87
C SER A 129 5.09 -4.78 4.69
N PHE A 130 4.04 -4.00 4.39
CA PHE A 130 3.65 -2.82 5.14
C PHE A 130 3.25 -3.19 6.57
N ALA A 131 2.44 -4.22 6.68
CA ALA A 131 1.84 -4.64 7.94
C ALA A 131 2.83 -5.34 8.89
N TYR A 132 3.96 -5.84 8.38
CA TYR A 132 5.07 -6.35 9.20
C TYR A 132 6.10 -5.28 9.60
N ARG A 133 6.34 -4.25 8.79
CA ARG A 133 7.26 -3.15 9.15
C ARG A 133 6.76 -2.33 10.33
N THR A 134 5.45 -2.22 10.52
CA THR A 134 4.85 -1.59 11.70
C THR A 134 5.01 -2.45 12.96
N LYS A 135 5.06 -3.79 12.84
CA LYS A 135 5.28 -4.71 13.98
C LYS A 135 6.71 -4.69 14.53
N THR A 136 7.71 -4.30 13.73
CA THR A 136 9.13 -4.36 14.13
C THR A 136 9.75 -3.00 14.44
N ALA A 137 9.02 -1.90 14.22
CA ALA A 137 9.48 -0.56 14.57
C ALA A 137 9.23 -0.27 16.06
N GLN A 138 9.96 -0.96 16.96
CA GLN A 138 10.05 -0.53 18.35
C GLN A 138 10.79 0.82 18.40
N PRO A 139 10.26 1.87 19.06
CA PRO A 139 11.03 3.06 19.31
C PRO A 139 12.19 2.69 20.22
N SER A 140 13.42 2.85 19.74
CA SER A 140 14.60 2.73 20.57
C SER A 140 14.59 3.88 21.58
N THR A 141 14.01 3.64 22.76
CA THR A 141 14.21 4.46 23.95
C THR A 141 15.66 4.35 24.36
N GLN A 142 16.52 5.17 23.75
CA GLN A 142 17.83 5.45 24.31
C GLN A 142 17.63 6.23 25.62
N SER A 143 17.62 5.47 26.71
CA SER A 143 17.82 5.97 28.07
C SER A 143 19.19 6.65 28.13
N ILE A 144 19.24 7.97 27.95
CA ILE A 144 20.35 8.78 28.45
C ILE A 144 20.28 8.74 29.98
N ARG A 145 21.15 7.94 30.60
CA ARG A 145 21.52 8.12 32.00
C ARG A 145 22.78 8.97 32.03
N ARG A 146 22.70 10.10 32.74
CA ARG A 146 23.84 10.95 33.09
C ARG A 146 24.73 10.25 34.10
#